data_AF-A0A3N2RPJ8-F1
#
_entry.id   AF-A0A3N2RPJ8-F1
#
_cell.length_a   1.000
_cell.length_b   1.000
_cell.length_c   1.000
_cell.angle_alpha   90.00
_cell.angle_beta   90.00
_cell.angle_gamma   90.00
#
_symmetry.space_group_name_H-M   'P 1'
#
loop_
_entity.id
_entity.type
_entity.pdbx_description
1 polymer ?
#
loop_
_entity_poly.entity_id
_entity_poly.type
_entity_poly.pdbx_seq_one_letter_code
_entity_poly.pdbx_strand_id
1 'polypeptide(L)'
;MAMSALKRITVTALALLAFQAAAPARAASLEVWSVSGWSQFGSVDFEGPVQFSYIGLKKYCNMRMSLWIVNGSATVVSASFTGGDCSSVVPQALPWSFYPLWPYPGSTPPITGAPVMTPPLYSVNISGVRIALGPPLNVTCPSTTGTATMAAYLDHDSFGSFYNNRLVFDATLGPCRFQTDFARELRASAPLRVI
;
A
#
# COMPACT_ATOMS: atom_id res chain seq x y z
N MET A 1 47.80 -15.41 -39.07
CA MET A 1 47.15 -15.20 -37.75
C MET A 1 45.65 -15.31 -37.91
N ALA A 2 45.11 -16.52 -37.76
CA ALA A 2 43.68 -16.78 -37.90
C ALA A 2 42.99 -16.56 -36.55
N MET A 3 42.21 -15.49 -36.45
CA MET A 3 41.37 -15.22 -35.28
C MET A 3 40.25 -16.28 -35.29
N SER A 4 40.37 -17.27 -34.39
CA SER A 4 39.50 -18.45 -34.34
C SER A 4 38.01 -18.06 -34.24
N ALA A 5 37.20 -18.64 -35.13
CA ALA A 5 35.75 -18.44 -35.23
C ALA A 5 35.00 -18.63 -33.89
N LEU A 6 35.58 -19.36 -32.93
CA LEU A 6 35.07 -19.56 -31.59
C LEU A 6 34.87 -18.26 -30.78
N LYS A 7 35.75 -17.26 -30.96
CA LYS A 7 35.65 -15.97 -30.25
C LYS A 7 34.52 -15.08 -30.80
N ARG A 8 34.11 -15.28 -32.05
CA ARG A 8 33.00 -14.50 -32.64
C ARG A 8 31.64 -15.05 -32.20
N ILE A 9 31.51 -16.37 -32.07
CA ILE A 9 30.26 -17.04 -31.68
C ILE A 9 29.87 -16.75 -30.21
N THR A 10 30.86 -16.63 -29.33
CA THR A 10 30.64 -16.35 -27.90
C THR A 10 30.14 -14.93 -27.63
N VAL A 11 30.55 -13.95 -28.44
CA VAL A 11 30.11 -12.55 -28.29
C VAL A 11 28.67 -12.35 -28.79
N THR A 12 28.27 -13.05 -29.86
CA THR A 12 26.88 -12.99 -30.36
C THR A 12 25.88 -13.68 -29.44
N ALA A 13 26.28 -14.78 -28.76
CA ALA A 13 25.42 -15.46 -27.79
C ALA A 13 25.16 -14.61 -26.53
N LEU A 14 26.14 -13.82 -26.07
CA LEU A 14 25.95 -12.89 -24.94
C LEU A 14 25.06 -11.69 -25.31
N ALA A 15 25.11 -11.22 -26.56
CA ALA A 15 24.27 -10.11 -27.03
C ALA A 15 22.80 -10.52 -27.20
N LEU A 16 22.53 -11.78 -27.57
CA LEU A 16 21.15 -12.30 -27.71
C LEU A 16 20.46 -12.54 -26.35
N LEU A 17 21.22 -12.81 -25.28
CA LEU A 17 20.68 -12.93 -23.91
C LEU A 17 20.38 -11.56 -23.27
N ALA A 18 21.01 -10.47 -23.73
CA ALA A 18 20.74 -9.12 -23.23
C ALA A 18 19.41 -8.53 -23.73
N PHE A 19 18.80 -9.13 -24.76
CA PHE A 19 17.46 -8.74 -25.26
C PHE A 19 16.31 -9.47 -24.55
N GLN A 20 16.60 -10.41 -23.64
CA GLN A 20 15.67 -10.73 -22.56
C GLN A 20 15.82 -9.68 -21.46
N ALA A 21 15.68 -8.40 -21.83
CA ALA A 21 15.23 -7.41 -20.87
C ALA A 21 13.92 -7.98 -20.33
N ALA A 22 13.94 -8.45 -19.08
CA ALA A 22 12.75 -8.84 -18.37
C ALA A 22 11.75 -7.73 -18.64
N ALA A 23 10.65 -8.06 -19.32
CA ALA A 23 9.57 -7.09 -19.51
C ALA A 23 9.34 -6.49 -18.12
N PRO A 24 9.40 -5.16 -17.95
CA PRO A 24 9.15 -4.57 -16.65
C PRO A 24 7.81 -5.18 -16.22
N ALA A 25 7.82 -5.95 -15.13
CA ALA A 25 6.61 -6.55 -14.61
C ALA A 25 5.63 -5.38 -14.53
N ARG A 26 4.53 -5.43 -15.30
CA ARG A 26 3.60 -4.33 -15.26
C ARG A 26 3.05 -4.33 -13.84
N ALA A 27 3.22 -3.23 -13.13
CA ALA A 27 2.57 -3.05 -11.84
C ALA A 27 1.08 -3.30 -12.08
N ALA A 28 0.48 -4.16 -11.26
CA ALA A 28 -0.93 -4.48 -11.39
C ALA A 28 -1.76 -3.20 -11.16
N SER A 29 -2.95 -3.15 -11.74
CA SER A 29 -3.84 -1.99 -11.66
C SER A 29 -5.07 -2.29 -10.80
N LEU A 30 -5.71 -1.24 -10.29
CA LEU A 30 -6.93 -1.38 -9.47
C LEU A 30 -8.19 -1.10 -10.26
N GLU A 31 -9.21 -1.91 -10.00
CA GLU A 31 -10.57 -1.60 -10.37
C GLU A 31 -11.45 -1.56 -9.12
N VAL A 32 -12.43 -0.67 -9.14
CA VAL A 32 -13.48 -0.55 -8.13
C VAL A 32 -14.81 -0.96 -8.74
N TRP A 33 -15.61 -1.70 -7.97
CA TRP A 33 -16.96 -2.05 -8.39
C TRP A 33 -17.87 -0.83 -8.27
N SER A 34 -18.48 -0.46 -9.39
CA SER A 34 -19.52 0.56 -9.49
C SER A 34 -20.90 -0.11 -9.70
N VAL A 35 -21.97 0.69 -9.72
CA VAL A 35 -23.34 0.21 -9.93
C VAL A 35 -23.53 -0.68 -11.17
N SER A 36 -22.71 -0.52 -12.21
CA SER A 36 -22.85 -1.23 -13.49
C SER A 36 -21.67 -2.15 -13.82
N GLY A 37 -20.64 -2.23 -12.97
CA GLY A 37 -19.49 -3.09 -13.21
C GLY A 37 -18.18 -2.56 -12.64
N TRP A 38 -17.12 -3.33 -12.92
CA TRP A 38 -15.74 -2.96 -12.59
C TRP A 38 -15.28 -1.76 -13.41
N SER A 39 -14.63 -0.81 -12.74
CA SER A 39 -14.14 0.43 -13.35
C SER A 39 -12.74 0.75 -12.87
N GLN A 40 -11.89 1.18 -13.79
CA GLN A 40 -10.57 1.78 -13.51
C GLN A 40 -10.65 3.24 -13.06
N PHE A 41 -11.87 3.74 -12.81
CA PHE A 41 -12.18 5.08 -12.35
C PHE A 41 -13.17 5.04 -11.19
N GLY A 42 -12.84 5.74 -10.11
CA GLY A 42 -13.76 5.91 -8.99
C GLY A 42 -13.06 6.17 -7.67
N SER A 43 -13.87 6.23 -6.61
CA SER A 43 -13.41 6.41 -5.24
C SER A 43 -13.71 5.17 -4.40
N VAL A 44 -12.85 4.89 -3.45
CA VAL A 44 -13.08 3.89 -2.41
C VAL A 44 -12.50 4.38 -1.09
N ASP A 45 -13.19 4.12 0.01
CA ASP A 45 -12.72 4.48 1.34
C ASP A 45 -12.28 3.21 2.07
N PHE A 46 -11.12 3.25 2.71
CA PHE A 46 -10.70 2.24 3.67
C PHE A 46 -10.93 2.77 5.08
N GLU A 47 -11.74 2.06 5.86
CA GLU A 47 -12.09 2.45 7.24
C GLU A 47 -11.75 1.36 8.25
N GLY A 48 -11.19 1.74 9.39
CA GLY A 48 -10.87 0.81 10.46
C GLY A 48 -9.90 1.35 11.52
N PRO A 49 -9.66 0.59 12.59
CA PRO A 49 -8.82 1.02 13.70
C PRO A 49 -7.33 0.94 13.34
N VAL A 50 -6.59 1.95 13.78
CA VAL A 50 -5.15 2.12 13.58
C VAL A 50 -4.49 2.52 14.89
N GLN A 51 -3.19 2.29 14.96
CA GLN A 51 -2.36 2.65 16.10
C GLN A 51 -1.17 3.48 15.66
N PHE A 52 -0.95 4.57 16.38
CA PHE A 52 0.27 5.36 16.36
C PHE A 52 1.11 5.05 17.59
N SER A 53 2.41 4.87 17.41
CA SER A 53 3.35 4.74 18.53
C SER A 53 4.52 5.71 18.38
N TYR A 54 4.88 6.41 19.46
CA TYR A 54 6.02 7.31 19.51
C TYR A 54 6.60 7.30 20.93
N ILE A 55 7.89 6.96 21.06
CA ILE A 55 8.62 6.91 22.37
C ILE A 55 7.82 6.14 23.44
N GLY A 56 7.33 4.94 23.09
CA GLY A 56 6.58 4.07 24.01
C GLY A 56 5.13 4.48 24.27
N LEU A 57 4.71 5.69 23.88
CA LEU A 57 3.31 6.12 23.93
C LEU A 57 2.55 5.58 22.73
N LYS A 58 1.32 5.14 22.96
CA LYS A 58 0.43 4.57 21.95
C LYS A 58 -0.86 5.39 21.89
N LYS A 59 -1.30 5.74 20.69
CA LYS A 59 -2.59 6.37 20.43
C LYS A 59 -3.39 5.48 19.47
N TYR A 60 -4.63 5.19 19.83
CA TYR A 60 -5.54 4.34 19.06
C TYR A 60 -6.60 5.21 18.42
N CYS A 61 -6.74 5.12 17.10
CA CYS A 61 -7.66 5.94 16.31
C CYS A 61 -8.46 5.07 15.36
N ASN A 62 -9.59 5.57 14.89
CA ASN A 62 -10.20 5.07 13.66
C ASN A 62 -9.72 5.93 12.50
N MET A 63 -9.20 5.28 11.46
CA MET A 63 -8.81 5.93 10.21
C MET A 63 -9.93 5.80 9.19
N ARG A 64 -10.13 6.85 8.40
CA ARG A 64 -10.74 6.77 7.07
C ARG A 64 -9.72 7.25 6.04
N MET A 65 -9.44 6.43 5.04
CA MET A 65 -8.48 6.71 3.97
C MET A 65 -9.20 6.64 2.62
N SER A 66 -9.32 7.76 1.93
CA SER A 66 -10.05 7.83 0.66
C SER A 66 -9.08 7.73 -0.51
N LEU A 67 -9.27 6.70 -1.34
CA LEU A 67 -8.52 6.50 -2.58
C LEU A 67 -9.30 7.05 -3.76
N TRP A 68 -8.58 7.69 -4.67
CA TRP A 68 -9.04 8.05 -5.99
C TRP A 68 -8.28 7.23 -7.03
N ILE A 69 -9.02 6.51 -7.87
CA ILE A 69 -8.51 5.61 -8.89
C ILE A 69 -8.75 6.25 -10.26
N VAL A 70 -7.71 6.34 -11.08
CA VAL A 70 -7.76 6.88 -12.45
C VAL A 70 -6.87 6.03 -13.35
N ASN A 71 -7.43 5.47 -14.43
CA ASN A 71 -6.74 4.53 -15.31
C ASN A 71 -6.07 3.38 -14.53
N GLY A 72 -6.70 2.96 -13.43
CA GLY A 72 -6.23 1.89 -12.56
C GLY A 72 -5.04 2.23 -11.66
N SER A 73 -4.55 3.48 -11.70
CA SER A 73 -3.61 4.02 -10.71
C SER A 73 -4.37 4.63 -9.55
N ALA A 74 -3.97 4.33 -8.31
CA ALA A 74 -4.63 4.83 -7.11
C ALA A 74 -3.77 5.86 -6.36
N THR A 75 -4.44 6.85 -5.79
CA THR A 75 -3.85 7.85 -4.89
C THR A 75 -4.73 8.03 -3.68
N VAL A 76 -4.13 8.15 -2.49
CA VAL A 76 -4.83 8.57 -1.28
C VAL A 76 -5.00 10.07 -1.35
N VAL A 77 -6.23 10.53 -1.58
CA VAL A 77 -6.56 11.96 -1.73
C VAL A 77 -6.96 12.61 -0.41
N SER A 78 -7.43 11.80 0.54
CA SER A 78 -7.68 12.25 1.90
C SER A 78 -7.46 11.13 2.89
N ALA A 79 -7.09 11.52 4.10
CA ALA A 79 -7.11 10.65 5.26
C ALA A 79 -7.68 11.46 6.43
N SER A 80 -8.33 10.79 7.36
CA SER A 80 -8.81 11.40 8.60
C SER A 80 -8.73 10.40 9.74
N PHE A 81 -8.61 10.92 10.96
CA PHE A 81 -8.48 10.13 12.17
C PHE A 81 -9.51 10.60 13.19
N THR A 82 -10.24 9.65 13.78
CA THR A 82 -11.32 9.91 14.72
C THR A 82 -11.23 8.97 15.92
N GLY A 83 -12.06 9.23 16.94
CA GLY A 83 -12.04 8.49 18.21
C GLY A 83 -11.01 9.04 19.20
N GLY A 84 -11.28 8.90 20.50
CA GLY A 84 -10.42 9.38 21.58
C GLY A 84 -9.86 10.79 21.35
N ASP A 85 -8.55 10.94 21.50
CA ASP A 85 -7.81 12.19 21.27
C ASP A 85 -7.21 12.29 19.86
N CYS A 86 -7.81 11.65 18.86
CA CYS A 86 -7.24 11.60 17.50
C CYS A 86 -7.55 12.85 16.65
N SER A 87 -8.33 13.80 17.17
CA SER A 87 -8.57 15.09 16.52
C SER A 87 -7.30 15.91 16.27
N SER A 88 -6.24 15.65 17.03
CA SER A 88 -4.93 16.28 16.86
C SER A 88 -4.01 15.54 15.88
N VAL A 89 -4.45 14.42 15.29
CA VAL A 89 -3.70 13.67 14.29
C VAL A 89 -4.07 14.18 12.90
N VAL A 90 -3.09 14.77 12.21
CA VAL A 90 -3.31 15.46 10.94
C VAL A 90 -2.48 14.80 9.84
N PRO A 91 -3.10 14.22 8.79
CA PRO A 91 -2.38 13.77 7.62
C PRO A 91 -1.88 14.98 6.82
N GLN A 92 -0.69 14.85 6.26
CA GLN A 92 -0.01 15.91 5.52
C GLN A 92 0.60 15.35 4.24
N ALA A 93 1.03 16.25 3.35
CA ALA A 93 1.66 15.88 2.08
C ALA A 93 0.78 14.99 1.19
N LEU A 94 -0.53 15.15 1.27
CA LEU A 94 -1.48 14.55 0.33
C LEU A 94 -1.34 15.20 -1.06
N PRO A 95 -1.64 14.48 -2.16
CA PRO A 95 -2.05 13.07 -2.18
C PRO A 95 -0.88 12.11 -1.95
N TRP A 96 -1.14 10.99 -1.26
CA TRP A 96 -0.16 9.89 -1.18
C TRP A 96 -0.35 8.95 -2.36
N SER A 97 0.76 8.43 -2.87
CA SER A 97 0.78 7.44 -3.93
C SER A 97 0.38 6.06 -3.40
N PHE A 98 -0.49 5.31 -4.08
CA PHE A 98 -0.88 3.94 -3.73
C PHE A 98 -0.44 2.98 -4.85
N TYR A 99 0.85 2.65 -4.87
CA TYR A 99 1.49 1.79 -5.87
C TYR A 99 2.92 1.44 -5.42
N PRO A 100 3.55 0.40 -5.98
CA PRO A 100 3.01 -0.62 -6.89
C PRO A 100 2.26 -1.74 -6.17
N LEU A 101 1.48 -2.51 -6.94
CA LEU A 101 0.70 -3.67 -6.49
C LEU A 101 1.31 -4.95 -7.07
N TRP A 102 1.68 -5.88 -6.20
CA TRP A 102 2.28 -7.15 -6.60
C TRP A 102 1.67 -8.32 -5.83
N PRO A 103 1.52 -9.50 -6.42
CA PRO A 103 1.13 -10.69 -5.67
C PRO A 103 2.07 -10.92 -4.48
N TYR A 104 1.51 -11.12 -3.30
CA TYR A 104 2.25 -11.41 -2.08
C TYR A 104 2.39 -12.93 -1.92
N PRO A 105 3.61 -13.50 -2.02
CA PRO A 105 3.83 -14.94 -1.93
C PRO A 105 4.10 -15.44 -0.51
N GLY A 106 4.15 -14.54 0.47
CA GLY A 106 4.52 -14.88 1.84
C GLY A 106 3.38 -15.54 2.63
N SER A 107 3.62 -15.78 3.91
CA SER A 107 2.63 -16.37 4.81
C SER A 107 1.50 -15.40 5.15
N THR A 108 0.31 -15.94 5.42
CA THR A 108 -0.84 -15.22 5.97
C THR A 108 -0.93 -15.48 7.48
N PRO A 109 -1.03 -14.45 8.34
CA PRO A 109 -1.14 -13.02 8.04
C PRO A 109 0.19 -12.40 7.55
N PRO A 110 0.14 -11.36 6.71
CA PRO A 110 1.34 -10.76 6.11
C PRO A 110 2.16 -9.89 7.08
N ILE A 111 1.56 -9.50 8.20
CA ILE A 111 2.18 -8.72 9.26
C ILE A 111 1.89 -9.42 10.58
N THR A 112 2.87 -9.48 11.47
CA THR A 112 2.68 -10.01 12.82
C THR A 112 1.55 -9.26 13.54
N GLY A 113 0.57 -10.01 14.03
CA GLY A 113 -0.58 -9.45 14.73
C GLY A 113 -1.71 -8.96 13.82
N ALA A 114 -1.60 -9.04 12.50
CA ALA A 114 -2.75 -8.83 11.61
C ALA A 114 -3.72 -10.03 11.65
N PRO A 115 -5.02 -9.84 11.34
CA PRO A 115 -5.98 -10.93 11.24
C PRO A 115 -5.66 -11.83 10.03
N VAL A 116 -6.21 -13.05 10.01
CA VAL A 116 -6.11 -13.93 8.84
C VAL A 116 -6.84 -13.27 7.67
N MET A 117 -6.09 -12.98 6.62
CA MET A 117 -6.59 -12.41 5.37
C MET A 117 -6.90 -13.50 4.35
N THR A 118 -7.78 -13.20 3.38
CA THR A 118 -8.22 -14.17 2.38
C THR A 118 -7.31 -14.05 1.16
N PRO A 119 -6.58 -15.09 0.74
CA PRO A 119 -5.83 -15.03 -0.52
C PRO A 119 -6.78 -14.88 -1.74
N PRO A 120 -6.33 -14.25 -2.84
CA PRO A 120 -4.99 -13.74 -3.09
C PRO A 120 -4.69 -12.41 -2.38
N LEU A 121 -3.45 -12.27 -1.91
CA LEU A 121 -2.95 -11.06 -1.25
C LEU A 121 -2.01 -10.30 -2.20
N TYR A 122 -1.99 -8.98 -2.07
CA TYR A 122 -1.12 -8.10 -2.82
C TYR A 122 -0.35 -7.18 -1.89
N SER A 123 0.95 -7.08 -2.09
CA SER A 123 1.78 -6.05 -1.47
C SER A 123 1.52 -4.72 -2.17
N VAL A 124 1.36 -3.67 -1.37
CA VAL A 124 1.10 -2.30 -1.78
C VAL A 124 2.09 -1.38 -1.10
N ASN A 125 2.70 -0.47 -1.84
CA ASN A 125 3.40 0.66 -1.23
C ASN A 125 2.52 1.91 -1.22
N ILE A 126 2.44 2.56 -0.07
CA ILE A 126 1.78 3.87 0.07
C ILE A 126 2.88 4.90 0.32
N SER A 127 3.21 5.70 -0.69
CA SER A 127 4.36 6.61 -0.68
C SER A 127 3.95 8.07 -0.55
N GLY A 128 4.79 8.89 0.09
CA GLY A 128 4.49 10.30 0.36
C GLY A 128 3.85 10.53 1.73
N VAL A 129 3.79 9.51 2.58
CA VAL A 129 3.11 9.56 3.88
C VAL A 129 3.83 10.52 4.82
N ARG A 130 3.09 11.50 5.33
CA ARG A 130 3.48 12.34 6.46
C ARG A 130 2.29 12.54 7.40
N ILE A 131 2.51 12.39 8.70
CA ILE A 131 1.47 12.51 9.72
C ILE A 131 2.00 13.36 10.86
N ALA A 132 1.27 14.42 11.21
CA ALA A 132 1.52 15.21 12.40
C ALA A 132 0.67 14.69 13.56
N LEU A 133 1.31 14.44 14.69
CA LEU A 133 0.69 14.14 15.97
C LEU A 133 0.75 15.41 16.82
N GLY A 134 -0.40 16.03 17.07
CA GLY A 134 -0.48 17.22 17.91
C GLY A 134 -0.25 16.91 19.39
N PRO A 135 -0.68 17.81 20.30
CA PRO A 135 -0.40 17.66 21.72
C PRO A 135 -0.88 16.31 22.30
N PRO A 136 -0.16 15.75 23.29
CA PRO A 136 1.08 16.28 23.89
C PRO A 136 2.35 15.94 23.10
N LEU A 137 2.27 15.11 22.05
CA LEU A 137 3.44 14.57 21.37
C LEU A 137 4.14 15.62 20.50
N ASN A 138 3.36 16.48 19.83
CA ASN A 138 3.84 17.57 18.98
C ASN A 138 4.97 17.16 18.02
N VAL A 139 4.79 16.04 17.34
CA VAL A 139 5.78 15.46 16.43
C VAL A 139 5.20 15.29 15.03
N THR A 140 6.01 15.52 14.00
CA THR A 140 5.65 15.20 12.62
C THR A 140 6.52 14.07 12.12
N CYS A 141 5.89 13.03 11.57
CA CYS A 141 6.54 11.79 11.18
C CYS A 141 6.39 11.55 9.67
N PRO A 142 7.50 11.30 8.94
CA PRO A 142 8.86 11.07 9.46
C PRO A 142 9.63 12.32 9.92
N SER A 143 9.32 13.48 9.35
CA SER A 143 9.84 14.79 9.76
C SER A 143 8.91 15.88 9.24
N THR A 144 9.17 17.15 9.55
CA THR A 144 8.34 18.28 9.09
C THR A 144 8.42 18.52 7.57
N THR A 145 9.51 18.12 6.92
CA THR A 145 9.74 18.35 5.48
C THR A 145 9.76 17.06 4.66
N GLY A 146 10.13 15.93 5.27
CA GLY A 146 10.25 14.64 4.60
C GLY A 146 8.94 13.86 4.55
N THR A 147 8.94 12.82 3.73
CA THR A 147 7.85 11.83 3.61
C THR A 147 8.42 10.42 3.68
N ALA A 148 7.60 9.44 4.03
CA ALA A 148 7.99 8.03 4.06
C ALA A 148 7.09 7.18 3.15
N THR A 149 7.49 5.92 2.99
CA THR A 149 6.70 4.89 2.32
C THR A 149 6.26 3.86 3.34
N MET A 150 4.97 3.54 3.31
CA MET A 150 4.33 2.53 4.13
C MET A 150 4.10 1.26 3.30
N ALA A 151 4.54 0.12 3.82
CA ALA A 151 4.19 -1.17 3.25
C ALA A 151 2.81 -1.60 3.78
N ALA A 152 1.93 -1.95 2.85
CA ALA A 152 0.59 -2.42 3.12
C ALA A 152 0.31 -3.71 2.34
N TYR A 153 -0.71 -4.45 2.75
CA TYR A 153 -1.14 -5.68 2.12
C TYR A 153 -2.65 -5.66 1.97
N LEU A 154 -3.11 -5.92 0.75
CA LEU A 154 -4.50 -5.88 0.34
C LEU A 154 -4.94 -7.31 0.00
N ASP A 155 -6.02 -7.79 0.61
CA ASP A 155 -6.83 -8.83 -0.03
C ASP A 155 -7.85 -8.17 -0.94
N HIS A 156 -8.22 -8.84 -2.02
CA HIS A 156 -9.22 -8.31 -2.93
C HIS A 156 -10.27 -9.36 -3.25
N ASP A 157 -11.42 -8.89 -3.71
CA ASP A 157 -12.47 -9.77 -4.16
C ASP A 157 -12.27 -10.13 -5.63
N SER A 158 -12.48 -11.41 -5.96
CA SER A 158 -12.61 -11.86 -7.34
C SER A 158 -14.05 -12.25 -7.67
N PHE A 159 -14.92 -12.49 -6.66
CA PHE A 159 -16.18 -13.21 -6.82
C PHE A 159 -17.33 -12.77 -5.86
N GLY A 160 -17.52 -11.47 -5.64
CA GLY A 160 -18.76 -10.92 -5.07
C GLY A 160 -18.99 -11.18 -3.57
N SER A 161 -17.94 -11.47 -2.80
CA SER A 161 -18.01 -11.66 -1.35
C SER A 161 -17.57 -10.39 -0.61
N PHE A 162 -18.48 -9.77 0.13
CA PHE A 162 -18.26 -8.56 0.95
C PHE A 162 -17.21 -8.72 2.07
N TYR A 163 -16.64 -9.92 2.25
CA TYR A 163 -15.63 -10.21 3.27
C TYR A 163 -14.18 -9.94 2.82
N ASN A 164 -13.96 -9.72 1.51
CA ASN A 164 -12.66 -9.37 0.93
C ASN A 164 -12.56 -7.83 0.79
N ASN A 165 -11.40 -7.29 0.41
CA ASN A 165 -11.05 -5.85 0.34
C ASN A 165 -10.61 -5.25 1.67
N ARG A 166 -9.79 -6.00 2.38
CA ARG A 166 -9.14 -5.64 3.63
C ARG A 166 -7.72 -5.18 3.36
N LEU A 167 -7.34 -4.08 4.00
CA LEU A 167 -6.00 -3.55 3.97
C LEU A 167 -5.39 -3.60 5.37
N VAL A 168 -4.20 -4.17 5.48
CA VAL A 168 -3.37 -4.12 6.69
C VAL A 168 -2.04 -3.47 6.36
N PHE A 169 -1.47 -2.75 7.31
CA PHE A 169 -0.17 -2.11 7.12
C PHE A 169 0.57 -1.98 8.44
N ASP A 170 1.89 -1.87 8.32
CA ASP A 170 2.78 -1.54 9.41
C ASP A 170 3.94 -0.74 8.84
N ALA A 171 4.11 0.47 9.36
CA ALA A 171 5.05 1.45 8.86
C ALA A 171 5.85 2.06 9.99
N THR A 172 7.16 2.19 9.77
CA THR A 172 8.00 3.08 10.56
C THR A 172 8.19 4.38 9.77
N LEU A 173 7.57 5.45 10.27
CA LEU A 173 7.62 6.80 9.71
C LEU A 173 8.62 7.62 10.53
N GLY A 174 9.92 7.42 10.29
CA GLY A 174 10.97 8.04 11.09
C GLY A 174 10.88 7.57 12.55
N PRO A 175 10.65 8.46 13.54
CA PRO A 175 10.57 8.05 14.94
C PRO A 175 9.18 7.52 15.35
N CYS A 176 8.16 7.63 14.49
CA CYS A 176 6.84 7.08 14.75
C CYS A 176 6.68 5.71 14.12
N ARG A 177 5.85 4.87 14.75
CA ARG A 177 5.23 3.72 14.09
C ARG A 177 3.76 4.02 13.82
N PHE A 178 3.29 3.64 12.64
CA PHE A 178 1.89 3.74 12.22
C PHE A 178 1.46 2.42 11.61
N GLN A 179 0.45 1.78 12.20
CA GLN A 179 0.01 0.45 11.79
C GLN A 179 -1.51 0.30 11.93
N THR A 180 -2.09 -0.69 11.27
CA THR A 180 -3.42 -1.20 11.65
C THR A 180 -3.36 -1.77 13.07
N ASP A 181 -4.44 -1.60 13.83
CA ASP A 181 -4.48 -2.09 15.21
C ASP A 181 -4.42 -3.64 15.29
N PHE A 182 -4.04 -4.17 16.44
CA PHE A 182 -3.82 -5.62 16.61
C PHE A 182 -5.08 -6.43 16.32
N ALA A 183 -4.93 -7.45 15.47
CA ALA A 183 -5.97 -8.31 14.93
C ALA A 183 -7.09 -7.54 14.21
N ARG A 184 -6.78 -6.35 13.68
CA ARG A 184 -7.71 -5.50 12.92
C ARG A 184 -7.17 -5.17 11.53
N GLU A 185 -8.08 -4.69 10.70
CA GLU A 185 -7.87 -4.30 9.32
C GLU A 185 -8.62 -2.99 9.00
N LEU A 186 -8.24 -2.34 7.91
CA LEU A 186 -9.14 -1.39 7.25
C LEU A 186 -10.00 -2.14 6.23
N ARG A 187 -11.28 -1.80 6.12
CA ARG A 187 -12.22 -2.38 5.16
C ARG A 187 -12.57 -1.36 4.09
N ALA A 188 -12.56 -1.80 2.83
CA ALA A 188 -13.01 -0.98 1.71
C ALA A 188 -14.53 -0.77 1.76
N SER A 189 -14.98 0.43 1.41
CA SER A 189 -16.41 0.79 1.30
C SER A 189 -17.08 0.22 0.06
N ALA A 190 -16.30 -0.21 -0.94
CA ALA A 190 -16.74 -0.85 -2.16
C ALA A 190 -15.78 -1.99 -2.54
N PRO A 191 -16.26 -3.03 -3.27
CA PRO A 191 -15.37 -4.07 -3.76
C PRO A 191 -14.26 -3.54 -4.65
N LEU A 192 -13.06 -4.08 -4.47
CA LEU A 192 -11.87 -3.79 -5.28
C LEU A 192 -11.36 -5.09 -5.88
N ARG A 193 -10.67 -4.96 -7.01
CA ARG A 193 -9.85 -6.03 -7.54
C ARG A 193 -8.57 -5.51 -8.16
N VAL A 194 -7.54 -6.33 -8.05
CA VAL A 194 -6.26 -6.09 -8.70
C VAL A 194 -6.23 -6.88 -10.01
N ILE A 195 -5.84 -6.24 -11.12
CA ILE A 195 -5.78 -6.84 -12.47
C ILE A 195 -4.40 -6.66 -13.11
#